data_AF-A0A957NSG9-F1
#
_entry.id   AF-A0A957NSG9-F1
#
_cell.length_a   1.000
_cell.length_b   1.000
_cell.length_c   1.000
_cell.angle_alpha   90.00
_cell.angle_beta   90.00
_cell.angle_gamma   90.00
#
_symmetry.space_group_name_H-M   'P 1'
#
loop_
_entity.id
_entity.type
_entity.pdbx_description
1 polymer ?
#
loop_
_entity_poly.entity_id
_entity_poly.type
_entity_poly.pdbx_seq_one_letter_code
_entity_poly.pdbx_strand_id
1 'polypeptide(L)' 'MERGFTIGQIAKAMRCHERSARMYLHEVNQAVDYYADNFAELIDLPTVVALCRKHRDSIIGRRLAVLLQAS' A
#
# COMPACT_ATOMS: atom_id res chain seq x y z
N MET A 1 4.66 4.76 17.84
CA MET A 1 3.60 5.11 16.88
C MET A 1 3.80 4.22 15.68
N GLU A 2 2.98 3.18 15.54
CA GLU A 2 3.00 2.35 14.34
C GLU A 2 2.53 3.21 13.17
N ARG A 3 3.48 3.64 12.34
CA ARG A 3 3.17 4.32 11.09
C ARG A 3 2.75 3.25 10.11
N GLY A 4 1.47 3.20 9.80
CA GLY A 4 0.89 2.32 8.80
C GLY A 4 -0.23 3.03 8.06
N PHE A 5 -0.65 2.44 6.94
CA PHE A 5 -1.74 2.97 6.13
C PHE A 5 -2.82 1.93 5.97
N THR A 6 -4.09 2.35 5.97
CA THR A 6 -5.17 1.45 5.59
C THR A 6 -5.10 1.15 4.10
N ILE A 7 -5.67 0.02 3.67
CA ILE A 7 -5.83 -0.28 2.23
C ILE A 7 -6.54 0.86 1.50
N GLY A 8 -7.53 1.50 2.13
CA GLY A 8 -8.24 2.64 1.53
C GLY A 8 -7.34 3.85 1.26
N GLN A 9 -6.42 4.16 2.17
CA GLN A 9 -5.43 5.24 1.97
C GLN A 9 -4.48 4.91 0.81
N ILE A 10 -4.00 3.67 0.76
CA ILE A 10 -3.12 3.18 -0.30
C ILE A 10 -3.84 3.20 -1.66
N ALA A 11 -5.06 2.66 -1.72
CA ALA A 11 -5.88 2.62 -2.92
C ALA A 11 -6.19 4.03 -3.45
N LYS A 12 -6.52 4.96 -2.54
CA LYS A 12 -6.73 6.37 -2.87
C LYS A 12 -5.47 7.01 -3.45
N ALA A 13 -4.30 6.78 -2.86
CA ALA A 13 -3.04 7.29 -3.39
C ALA A 13 -2.76 6.73 -4.79
N MET A 14 -2.93 5.42 -4.97
CA MET A 14 -2.74 4.75 -6.25
C MET A 14 -3.79 5.11 -7.31
N ARG A 15 -4.93 5.68 -6.89
CA ARG A 15 -6.15 5.92 -7.67
C ARG A 15 -6.68 4.62 -8.30
N CYS A 16 -6.80 3.58 -7.49
CA CYS A 16 -7.37 2.30 -7.89
C CYS A 16 -8.39 1.82 -6.86
N HIS A 17 -9.07 0.71 -7.16
CA HIS A 17 -9.92 0.04 -6.17
C HIS A 17 -9.07 -0.62 -5.08
N GLU A 18 -9.65 -0.77 -3.89
CA GLU A 18 -9.02 -1.45 -2.75
C GLU A 18 -8.62 -2.89 -3.08
N ARG A 19 -9.44 -3.60 -3.85
CA ARG A 19 -9.11 -4.94 -4.37
C ARG A 19 -7.83 -4.94 -5.20
N SER A 20 -7.64 -3.95 -6.08
CA SER A 20 -6.42 -3.82 -6.87
C SER A 20 -5.22 -3.47 -5.98
N ALA A 21 -5.40 -2.58 -5.00
CA ALA A 21 -4.34 -2.25 -4.04
C ALA A 21 -3.91 -3.50 -3.24
N ARG A 22 -4.84 -4.35 -2.83
CA ARG A 22 -4.56 -5.62 -2.16
C ARG A 22 -3.75 -6.56 -3.04
N MET A 23 -4.07 -6.69 -4.33
CA MET A 23 -3.28 -7.48 -5.28
C MET A 23 -1.83 -6.96 -5.41
N TYR A 24 -1.66 -5.63 -5.48
CA TYR A 24 -0.33 -5.02 -5.49
C TYR A 24 0.43 -5.21 -4.17
N LEU A 25 -0.25 -5.23 -3.04
CA LEU A 25 0.37 -5.49 -1.74
C LEU A 25 0.77 -6.97 -1.59
N HIS A 26 -0.07 -7.90 -2.04
CA HIS A 26 0.24 -9.34 -2.07
C HIS A 26 1.55 -9.64 -2.81
N GLU A 27 1.80 -8.88 -3.88
CA GLU A 27 3.01 -8.92 -4.69
C GLU A 27 4.33 -8.65 -3.93
N VAL A 28 4.27 -8.04 -2.74
CA VAL A 28 5.44 -7.75 -1.88
C VAL A 28 5.31 -8.33 -0.47
N ASN A 29 4.08 -8.62 -0.02
CA ASN A 29 3.79 -9.27 1.23
C ASN A 29 2.49 -10.09 1.10
N GLN A 30 2.62 -11.40 0.89
CA GLN A 30 1.48 -12.31 0.77
C GLN A 30 0.66 -12.40 2.04
N ALA A 31 1.24 -12.07 3.21
CA ALA A 31 0.53 -12.12 4.47
C ALA A 31 -0.65 -11.14 4.52
N VAL A 32 -0.62 -10.09 3.68
CA VAL A 32 -1.68 -9.07 3.55
C VAL A 32 -3.06 -9.69 3.35
N ASP A 33 -3.17 -10.81 2.64
CA ASP A 33 -4.47 -11.45 2.40
C ASP A 33 -5.09 -12.06 3.67
N TYR A 34 -4.29 -12.35 4.71
CA TYR A 34 -4.78 -12.92 5.96
C TYR A 34 -5.35 -11.87 6.92
N TYR A 35 -4.90 -10.62 6.80
CA TYR A 35 -5.23 -9.58 7.78
C TYR A 35 -5.97 -8.39 7.15
N ALA A 36 -5.64 -8.02 5.92
CA ALA A 36 -6.24 -6.84 5.30
C ALA A 36 -7.66 -7.04 4.76
N ASP A 37 -8.38 -8.07 5.22
CA ASP A 37 -9.83 -8.20 5.06
C ASP A 37 -10.60 -7.21 5.94
N ASN A 38 -9.96 -6.70 7.01
CA ASN A 38 -10.48 -5.61 7.81
C ASN A 38 -10.00 -4.25 7.26
N PHE A 39 -10.94 -3.38 6.84
CA PHE A 39 -10.63 -2.05 6.30
C PHE A 39 -9.95 -1.09 7.29
N ALA A 40 -10.07 -1.36 8.59
CA ALA A 40 -9.39 -0.61 9.64
C ALA A 40 -7.95 -1.06 9.88
N GLU A 41 -7.54 -2.19 9.28
CA GLU A 41 -6.22 -2.75 9.52
C GLU A 41 -5.12 -1.97 8.80
N LEU A 42 -4.04 -1.73 9.53
CA LEU A 42 -2.92 -0.95 9.05
C LEU A 42 -1.93 -1.86 8.33
N ILE A 43 -1.64 -1.52 7.08
CA ILE A 43 -0.48 -2.02 6.36
C ILE A 43 0.74 -1.30 6.91
N ASP A 44 1.73 -2.05 7.35
CA ASP A 44 2.98 -1.54 7.89
C ASP A 44 3.77 -0.75 6.83
N LEU A 45 4.44 0.31 7.27
CA LEU A 45 5.25 1.17 6.41
C LEU A 45 6.29 0.40 5.56
N PRO A 46 7.02 -0.62 6.09
CA PRO A 46 7.93 -1.42 5.29
C PRO A 46 7.27 -2.08 4.06
N THR A 47 6.07 -2.64 4.20
CA THR A 47 5.32 -3.22 3.07
C THR A 47 5.02 -2.16 2.01
N VAL A 48 4.58 -0.96 2.41
CA VAL A 48 4.28 0.12 1.46
C VAL A 48 5.54 0.65 0.77
N VAL A 49 6.67 0.73 1.48
CA VAL A 49 7.97 1.09 0.90
C VAL A 49 8.45 0.02 -0.08
N ALA A 50 8.30 -1.26 0.26
CA ALA A 50 8.64 -2.37 -0.64
C ALA A 50 7.82 -2.28 -1.94
N LEU A 51 6.52 -1.98 -1.82
CA LEU A 51 5.66 -1.78 -2.98
C LEU A 51 6.12 -0.60 -3.84
N CYS A 52 6.43 0.54 -3.21
CA CYS A 52 6.94 1.73 -3.89
C CYS A 52 8.25 1.45 -4.65
N ARG A 53 9.16 0.66 -4.06
CA ARG A 53 10.43 0.27 -4.69
C ARG A 53 10.22 -0.67 -5.87
N LYS A 54 9.32 -1.67 -5.74
CA LYS A 54 8.98 -2.59 -6.82
C LYS A 54 8.43 -1.86 -8.05
N HIS A 55 7.65 -0.80 -7.82
CA HIS A 55 6.99 0.00 -8.85
C HIS A 55 7.66 1.36 -9.10
N ARG A 56 8.94 1.53 -8.76
CA ARG A 56 9.65 2.83 -8.78
C ARG A 56 9.52 3.62 -10.09
N ASP A 57 9.50 2.92 -11.22
CA ASP A 57 9.49 3.53 -12.55
C ASP A 57 8.07 3.62 -13.14
N SER A 58 7.05 3.16 -12.39
CA SER A 58 5.65 3.21 -12.80
C SER A 58 4.89 4.38 -12.15
N ILE A 59 3.74 4.71 -12.72
CA ILE A 59 2.85 5.74 -12.16
C ILE A 59 2.37 5.40 -10.75
N ILE A 60 2.29 4.10 -10.41
CA ILE A 60 1.90 3.61 -9.09
C ILE A 60 2.97 3.95 -8.06
N GLY A 61 4.24 3.64 -8.34
CA GLY A 61 5.33 3.96 -7.42
C GLY A 61 5.47 5.45 -7.17
N ARG A 62 5.33 6.29 -8.22
CA ARG A 62 5.36 7.76 -8.06
C ARG A 62 4.23 8.27 -7.16
N ARG A 63 3.02 7.71 -7.28
CA ARG A 63 1.88 8.07 -6.43
C ARG A 63 2.05 7.64 -4.98
N LEU A 64 2.58 6.43 -4.76
CA LEU A 64 2.89 5.94 -3.42
C LEU A 64 4.01 6.75 -2.75
N ALA A 65 5.02 7.19 -3.51
CA ALA A 65 6.07 8.06 -2.99
C ALA A 65 5.51 9.37 -2.40
N VAL A 66 4.48 9.95 -3.03
CA VAL A 66 3.79 11.14 -2.51
C VAL A 66 3.08 10.85 -1.19
N LEU A 67 2.42 9.70 -1.07
CA LEU A 67 1.77 9.26 0.18
C LEU A 67 2.80 9.15 1.33
N LEU A 68 3.96 8.56 1.05
CA LEU A 68 5.05 8.35 2.01
C LEU A 68 5.73 9.67 2.43
N GLN A 69 5.71 10.70 1.59
CA GLN A 69 6.23 12.03 1.93
C GLN A 69 5.25 12.86 2.76
N ALA A 70 3.95 12.54 2.72
CA ALA A 70 2.89 13.27 3.40
C ALA A 70 2.58 12.75 4.82
N SER A 71 3.38 11.81 5.35
CA SER A 71 3.07 11.02 6.56
C SER A 71 4.14 10.99 7.66
#